data_AF-A0A225UDV9-F1
#
_entry.id   AF-A0A225UDV9-F1
#
_cell.length_a   1.000
_cell.length_b   1.000
_cell.length_c   1.000
_cell.angle_alpha   90.00
_cell.angle_beta   90.00
_cell.angle_gamma   90.00
#
_symmetry.space_group_name_H-M   'P 1'
#
loop_
_entity.id
_entity.type
_entity.pdbx_description
1 polymer ?
#
loop_
_entity_poly.entity_id
_entity_poly.type
_entity_poly.pdbx_seq_one_letter_code
_entity_poly.pdbx_strand_id
1 'polypeptide(L)' 'MHESQVKDDGTRYTLNEQMELLDDEEPARVQWNTCASDEDRIKHLPEKYPLKLLKGSQRSSQKNRVTLDFD' A
#
# COMPACT_ATOMS: atom_id res chain seq x y z
N MET A 1 -9.96 -1.76 26.18
CA MET A 1 -9.71 -0.73 25.15
C MET A 1 -8.42 -1.13 24.48
N HIS A 2 -8.33 -1.11 23.13
CA HIS A 2 -7.07 -1.46 22.47
C HIS A 2 -5.98 -0.50 22.94
N GLU A 3 -4.88 -1.10 23.38
CA GLU A 3 -3.73 -0.48 24.05
C GLU A 3 -3.06 0.57 23.15
N SER A 4 -3.23 0.44 21.83
CA SER A 4 -2.61 1.27 20.79
C SER A 4 -3.10 2.72 20.70
N GLN A 5 -4.11 3.13 21.47
CA GLN A 5 -4.64 4.50 21.41
C GLN A 5 -4.05 5.46 22.46
N VAL A 6 -3.19 4.96 23.35
CA VAL A 6 -2.65 5.72 24.47
C VAL A 6 -1.13 5.56 24.47
N LYS A 7 -0.42 6.68 24.60
CA LYS A 7 1.03 6.76 24.74
C LYS A 7 1.47 6.23 26.10
N ASP A 8 2.76 5.96 26.25
CA ASP A 8 3.37 5.55 27.52
C ASP A 8 3.19 6.60 28.65
N ASP A 9 2.99 7.87 28.30
CA ASP A 9 2.71 8.97 29.22
C ASP A 9 1.22 9.08 29.63
N GLY A 10 0.36 8.18 29.14
CA GLY A 10 -1.08 8.16 29.41
C GLY A 10 -1.91 9.10 28.54
N THR A 11 -1.28 9.88 27.64
CA THR A 11 -1.97 10.78 26.71
C THR A 11 -2.48 10.00 25.49
N ARG A 12 -3.63 10.39 24.94
CA ARG A 12 -4.16 9.78 23.72
C ARG A 12 -3.40 10.29 22.49
N TYR A 13 -3.12 9.41 21.54
CA TYR A 13 -2.62 9.84 20.23
C TYR A 13 -3.66 10.70 19.51
N THR A 14 -3.21 11.81 18.93
CA THR A 14 -4.01 12.59 17.98
C THR A 14 -4.24 11.79 16.69
N LEU A 15 -5.22 12.21 15.87
CA LEU A 15 -5.51 11.52 14.61
C LEU A 15 -4.29 11.46 13.69
N ASN A 16 -3.50 12.54 13.60
CA ASN A 16 -2.29 12.54 12.77
C ASN A 16 -1.24 11.55 13.29
N GLU A 17 -1.02 11.49 14.60
CA GLU A 17 -0.05 10.55 15.17
C GLU A 17 -0.50 9.09 14.97
N GLN A 18 -1.80 8.81 15.04
CA GLN A 18 -2.31 7.48 14.72
C GLN A 18 -2.10 7.13 13.24
N MET A 19 -2.25 8.11 12.33
CA MET A 19 -1.99 7.93 10.91
C MET A 19 -0.50 7.66 10.65
N GLU A 20 0.42 8.39 11.29
CA GLU A 20 1.87 8.16 11.16
C GLU A 20 2.28 6.77 11.70
N LEU A 21 1.72 6.33 12.82
CA LEU A 21 1.99 4.99 13.35
C LEU A 21 1.47 3.89 12.42
N LEU A 22 0.30 4.08 11.82
CA LEU A 22 -0.24 3.17 10.81
C LEU A 22 0.58 3.20 9.51
N ASP A 23 1.15 4.34 9.14
CA ASP A 23 2.09 4.47 8.03
C ASP A 23 3.39 3.67 8.30
N ASP A 24 3.90 3.70 9.53
CA ASP A 24 5.09 2.95 9.92
C ASP A 24 4.83 1.44 10.00
N GLU A 25 3.66 1.03 10.52
CA GLU A 25 3.29 -0.38 10.69
C GLU A 25 2.82 -1.02 9.37
N GLU A 26 2.04 -0.30 8.57
CA GLU A 26 1.46 -0.76 7.31
C GLU A 26 1.68 0.26 6.17
N PRO A 27 2.93 0.55 5.78
CA PRO A 27 3.26 1.58 4.80
C PRO A 27 2.57 1.36 3.45
N ALA A 28 2.25 0.11 3.09
CA ALA A 28 1.55 -0.21 1.85
C ALA A 28 0.04 0.14 1.89
N ARG A 29 -0.60 0.15 3.07
CA ARG A 29 -2.06 0.33 3.20
C ARG A 29 -2.48 1.78 2.98
N VAL A 30 -1.75 2.73 3.57
CA VAL A 30 -2.06 4.16 3.42
C VAL A 30 -1.67 4.65 2.03
N GLN A 31 -0.55 4.17 1.47
CA GLN A 31 -0.12 4.46 0.09
C GLN A 31 -1.17 4.04 -0.93
N TRP A 32 -1.87 2.91 -0.73
CA TRP A 32 -2.92 2.48 -1.67
C TRP A 32 -4.11 3.46 -1.75
N ASN A 33 -4.36 4.22 -0.68
CA ASN A 33 -5.43 5.22 -0.62
C ASN A 33 -4.98 6.62 -1.09
N THR A 34 -3.68 6.92 -1.09
CA THR A 34 -3.14 8.27 -1.34
C THR A 34 -2.35 8.40 -2.64
N CYS A 35 -1.81 7.31 -3.20
CA CYS A 35 -1.05 7.37 -4.46
C CYS A 35 -1.96 7.69 -5.66
N ALA A 36 -1.60 8.76 -6.38
CA ALA A 36 -2.32 9.22 -7.57
C ALA A 36 -1.91 8.46 -8.86
N SER A 37 -0.71 7.87 -8.90
CA SER A 37 -0.23 7.08 -10.03
C SER A 37 0.26 5.69 -9.62
N ASP A 38 0.28 4.78 -10.59
CA ASP A 38 0.85 3.44 -10.40
C ASP A 38 2.36 3.51 -10.12
N GLU A 39 3.06 4.51 -10.66
CA GLU A 39 4.47 4.78 -10.38
C GLU A 39 4.70 5.15 -8.90
N ASP A 40 3.82 5.94 -8.31
CA ASP A 40 3.89 6.31 -6.89
C ASP A 40 3.67 5.08 -6.02
N ARG A 41 2.72 4.20 -6.39
CA ARG A 41 2.42 2.95 -5.67
C ARG A 41 3.60 1.99 -5.64
N ILE A 42 4.48 2.02 -6.65
CA ILE A 42 5.59 1.06 -6.79
C ILE A 42 6.96 1.65 -6.44
N LYS A 43 7.05 2.95 -6.16
CA LYS A 43 8.30 3.65 -5.81
C LYS A 43 9.07 2.99 -4.65
N HIS A 44 8.35 2.40 -3.72
CA HIS A 44 8.91 1.78 -2.52
C HIS A 44 9.27 0.30 -2.72
N LEU A 45 8.96 -0.29 -3.88
CA LEU A 45 9.32 -1.68 -4.16
C LEU A 45 10.83 -1.79 -4.38
N PRO A 46 11.47 -2.86 -3.85
CA PRO A 46 12.87 -3.13 -4.12
C PRO A 46 13.13 -3.22 -5.63
N GLU A 47 14.26 -2.70 -6.10
CA GLU A 47 14.63 -2.56 -7.53
C GLU A 47 14.58 -3.88 -8.34
N LYS A 48 14.60 -5.03 -7.66
CA LYS A 48 14.42 -6.37 -8.26
C LYS A 48 13.00 -6.66 -8.76
N TYR A 49 11.98 -5.92 -8.31
CA TYR A 49 10.57 -6.13 -8.65
C TYR A 49 10.04 -5.28 -9.83
N PRO A 50 10.47 -4.03 -10.06
CA PRO A 50 10.07 -3.21 -11.21
C PRO A 50 10.16 -3.92 -12.57
N LEU A 51 11.13 -4.83 -12.74
CA LEU A 51 11.33 -5.57 -14.00
C LEU A 51 10.23 -6.61 -14.31
N LYS A 52 9.45 -7.03 -13.30
CA LYS A 52 8.36 -8.00 -13.47
C LYS A 52 6.97 -7.36 -13.62
N LEU A 53 6.88 -6.03 -13.51
CA LEU A 53 5.61 -5.31 -13.59
C LEU A 53 5.26 -4.99 -15.04
N LEU A 54 3.99 -5.20 -15.40
CA LEU A 54 3.46 -4.82 -16.70
C LEU A 54 3.45 -3.29 -16.81
N LYS A 55 3.99 -2.75 -17.90
CA LYS A 55 3.92 -1.31 -18.21
C LYS A 55 2.46 -0.88 -18.39
N GLY A 56 2.15 0.39 -18.14
CA GLY A 56 0.77 0.92 -18.24
C GLY A 56 0.09 0.63 -19.58
N SER A 57 0.84 0.74 -20.69
CA SER A 57 0.35 0.40 -22.03
C SER A 57 0.01 -1.09 -22.22
N GLN A 58 0.62 -1.99 -21.44
CA GLN A 58 0.31 -3.43 -21.47
C GLN A 58 -0.91 -3.75 -20.57
N ARG A 59 -1.12 -2.98 -19.50
CA ARG A 59 -2.26 -3.15 -18.58
C ARG A 59 -3.60 -2.89 -19.28
N SER A 60 -3.69 -1.89 -20.15
CA SER A 60 -4.90 -1.59 -20.92
C SER A 60 -5.19 -2.58 -22.06
N SER A 61 -4.20 -3.40 -22.43
CA SER A 61 -4.29 -4.34 -23.56
C SER A 61 -4.77 -5.73 -23.14
N GLN A 62 -5.03 -5.99 -21.86
CA GLN A 62 -5.64 -7.25 -21.40
C GLN A 62 -7.15 -7.26 -21.71
N LYS A 63 -7.49 -7.33 -23.00
CA LYS A 63 -8.76 -7.88 -23.48
C LYS A 63 -8.86 -9.41 -23.30
N ASN A 64 -7.81 -10.05 -22.77
CA ASN A 64 -7.78 -11.48 -22.52
C ASN A 64 -8.05 -11.77 -21.04
N ARG A 65 -9.29 -12.19 -20.78
CA ARG A 65 -9.72 -12.89 -19.57
C ARG A 65 -8.70 -13.99 -19.25
N VAL A 66 -8.07 -13.92 -18.08
CA VAL A 66 -7.41 -15.10 -17.52
C VAL A 66 -8.52 -15.96 -16.93
N THR A 67 -8.87 -17.04 -17.63
CA THR A 67 -9.60 -18.15 -17.00
C THR A 67 -8.60 -18.80 -16.04
N LEU A 68 -8.87 -18.72 -14.74
CA LEU A 68 -8.10 -19.48 -13.76
C LEU A 68 -8.76 -20.85 -13.67
N ASP A 69 -8.20 -21.78 -14.44
CA ASP A 69 -8.54 -23.19 -14.36
C ASP A 69 -7.78 -23.72 -13.14
N PHE A 70 -8.49 -23.96 -12.05
CA PHE A 70 -7.95 -24.68 -10.91
C PHE A 70 -8.24 -26.17 -11.13
N ASP A 71 -7.17 -26.96 -11.30
CA ASP A 71 -7.23 -28.44 -11.30
C ASP A 71 -7.77 -29.00 -9.97
#